data_AF-A0A8C5S699-F1
#
_entry.id   AF-A0A8C5S699-F1
#
_cell.length_a   1.000
_cell.length_b   1.000
_cell.length_c   1.000
_cell.angle_alpha   90.00
_cell.angle_beta   90.00
_cell.angle_gamma   90.00
#
_symmetry.space_group_name_H-M   'P 1'
#
loop_
_entity.id
_entity.type
_entity.pdbx_description
1 polymer ?
#
loop_
_entity_poly.entity_id
_entity_poly.type
_entity_poly.pdbx_seq_one_letter_code
_entity_poly.pdbx_strand_id
1 'polypeptide(L)'
;MNLFSPLTLLGELVRKLKDEKAPQMDVDKAVAELKARKRILEAKELALQPKDDIVDRVKMEDTLKRRFFYDQAFSIYGGVSGLYDFGPVGCALKNNIIQAWRQHFIQEEQIFEIDCTMLTPEAVLKTSGHVDKFADFMVKDVKSGECFRADHLLKAHLQKLMSDKKCTAEKKMEMENVITQLDNYSQEQLADLFVNYNVKSPLTGNDLTAPVSFNLMFKTSIGPGGNMPGYLRPETAQGIFLNFKRLLEFNQGKLPFAAAQIGNSFRNEISPRSGLIRVREFTMAEIEHFVDPSEKCHPKFQNVANLHILLYSAKAQTSGQPARVMRLGDAVEQGVINNSVLGYFIGRIYLYLIKVGISPEKLRFRQHMENEMAHYACDCWDAESKTSYGWIEIVGCADRSCYDLSCHTRATKVPLVAEKLLKEIANVVQFEANKGAIGKAYKKDAKLVLEYLAICDECYISEMETQLSEKGEFTIETEGKTFQITKDMVNVKRFQKTLH
;
A
#
# COMPACT_ATOMS: atom_id res chain seq x y z
N MET A 1 3.17 16.77 -36.71
CA MET A 1 4.47 17.45 -36.53
C MET A 1 4.93 17.28 -35.09
N ASN A 2 6.10 16.67 -34.88
CA ASN A 2 6.65 16.31 -33.58
C ASN A 2 6.91 17.53 -32.68
N LEU A 3 6.05 17.76 -31.70
CA LEU A 3 6.19 18.83 -30.71
C LEU A 3 7.16 18.52 -29.56
N PHE A 4 7.71 17.30 -29.51
CA PHE A 4 8.59 16.83 -28.43
C PHE A 4 10.09 17.00 -28.71
N SER A 5 10.54 16.90 -29.98
CA SER A 5 11.92 17.19 -30.40
C SER A 5 12.45 18.56 -29.93
N PRO A 6 11.64 19.64 -29.89
CA PRO A 6 12.10 20.95 -29.45
C PRO A 6 12.27 21.12 -27.93
N LEU A 7 11.75 20.21 -27.09
CA LEU A 7 11.86 20.29 -25.61
C LEU A 7 13.17 19.69 -25.11
N THR A 8 13.57 18.56 -25.69
CA THR A 8 14.84 17.88 -25.40
C THR A 8 16.02 18.78 -25.76
N LEU A 9 15.99 19.40 -26.94
CA LEU A 9 16.99 20.36 -27.39
C LEU A 9 17.07 21.59 -26.49
N LEU A 10 15.95 22.08 -25.95
CA LEU A 10 15.97 23.20 -25.00
C LEU A 10 16.47 22.79 -23.61
N GLY A 11 16.15 21.57 -23.16
CA GLY A 11 16.69 21.03 -21.91
C GLY A 11 18.22 20.88 -21.97
N GLU A 12 18.73 20.38 -23.09
CA GLU A 12 20.16 20.30 -23.40
C GLU A 12 20.80 21.69 -23.50
N LEU A 13 20.13 22.65 -24.15
CA LEU A 13 20.59 24.04 -24.22
C LEU A 13 20.70 24.68 -22.83
N VAL A 14 19.71 24.50 -21.96
CA VAL A 14 19.75 25.02 -20.58
C VAL A 14 20.90 24.39 -19.79
N ARG A 15 21.11 23.07 -19.95
CA ARG A 15 22.18 22.35 -19.26
C ARG A 15 23.56 22.82 -19.76
N LYS A 16 23.73 22.91 -21.08
CA LYS A 16 24.93 23.42 -21.73
C LYS A 16 25.27 24.87 -21.32
N LEU A 17 24.28 25.77 -21.32
CA LEU A 17 24.48 27.17 -20.91
C LEU A 17 24.91 27.29 -19.44
N LYS A 18 24.42 26.41 -18.56
CA LYS A 18 24.85 26.36 -17.16
C LYS A 18 26.27 25.80 -17.00
N ASP A 19 26.59 24.74 -17.74
CA ASP A 19 27.91 24.11 -17.71
C ASP A 19 28.99 25.02 -18.29
N GLU A 20 28.65 25.82 -19.30
CA GLU A 20 29.54 26.82 -19.93
C GLU A 20 29.60 28.16 -19.16
N LYS A 21 28.91 28.28 -18.01
CA LYS A 21 28.80 29.52 -17.22
C LYS A 21 28.37 30.74 -18.06
N ALA A 22 27.42 30.53 -18.98
CA ALA A 22 26.87 31.59 -19.80
C ALA A 22 26.19 32.69 -18.95
N PRO A 23 26.00 33.92 -19.49
CA PRO A 23 25.37 35.01 -18.77
C PRO A 23 24.00 34.59 -18.20
N GLN A 24 23.74 34.97 -16.94
CA GLN A 24 22.52 34.57 -16.21
C GLN A 24 21.23 34.90 -16.98
N MET A 25 21.23 36.02 -17.71
CA MET A 25 20.09 36.46 -18.53
C MET A 25 19.74 35.48 -19.66
N ASP A 26 20.74 34.81 -20.25
CA ASP A 26 20.53 33.82 -21.31
C ASP A 26 20.07 32.47 -20.76
N VAL A 27 20.59 32.09 -19.58
CA VAL A 27 20.10 30.92 -18.82
C VAL A 27 18.64 31.12 -18.43
N ASP A 28 18.28 32.30 -17.91
CA ASP A 28 16.92 32.61 -17.47
C ASP A 28 15.93 32.62 -18.63
N LYS A 29 16.35 33.14 -19.80
CA LYS A 29 15.53 33.13 -21.02
C LYS A 29 15.29 31.72 -21.54
N ALA A 30 16.33 30.88 -21.58
CA ALA A 30 16.23 29.48 -21.99
C ALA A 30 15.37 28.65 -21.01
N VAL A 31 15.49 28.91 -19.70
CA VAL A 31 14.66 28.30 -18.66
C VAL A 31 13.19 28.73 -18.78
N ALA A 32 12.93 30.01 -19.04
CA ALA A 32 11.57 30.53 -19.23
C ALA A 32 10.89 29.87 -20.44
N GLU A 33 11.60 29.71 -21.54
CA GLU A 33 11.06 29.08 -22.74
C GLU A 33 10.88 27.56 -22.58
N LEU A 34 11.79 26.89 -21.86
CA LEU A 34 11.62 25.49 -21.48
C LEU A 34 10.37 25.29 -20.60
N LYS A 35 10.17 26.17 -19.60
CA LYS A 35 8.96 26.15 -18.75
C LYS A 35 7.68 26.39 -19.58
N ALA A 36 7.71 27.33 -20.52
CA ALA A 36 6.57 27.60 -21.40
C ALA A 36 6.22 26.39 -22.28
N ARG A 37 7.23 25.70 -22.85
CA ARG A 37 7.01 24.50 -23.67
C ARG A 37 6.57 23.29 -22.84
N LYS A 38 7.07 23.13 -21.61
CA LYS A 38 6.57 22.11 -20.66
C LYS A 38 5.09 22.32 -20.36
N ARG A 39 4.65 23.56 -20.12
CA ARG A 39 3.22 23.88 -19.93
C ARG A 39 2.37 23.50 -21.16
N ILE A 40 2.87 23.73 -22.37
CA ILE A 40 2.17 23.35 -23.61
C ILE A 40 2.07 21.81 -23.74
N LEU A 41 3.09 21.10 -23.28
CA LEU A 41 3.13 19.64 -23.31
C LEU A 41 2.18 19.02 -22.29
N GLU A 42 2.22 19.50 -21.05
CA GLU A 42 1.28 19.14 -19.99
C GLU A 42 -0.17 19.40 -20.46
N ALA A 43 -0.43 20.54 -21.11
CA ALA A 43 -1.75 20.84 -21.68
C ALA A 43 -2.16 19.86 -22.80
N LYS A 44 -1.21 19.34 -23.58
CA LYS A 44 -1.48 18.33 -24.63
C LYS A 44 -1.71 16.95 -24.06
N GLU A 45 -0.96 16.54 -23.06
CA GLU A 45 -1.22 15.29 -22.32
C GLU A 45 -2.60 15.35 -21.67
N LEU A 46 -2.96 16.49 -21.08
CA LEU A 46 -4.29 16.74 -20.52
C LEU A 46 -5.42 16.66 -21.57
N ALA A 47 -5.16 17.11 -22.80
CA ALA A 47 -6.11 17.09 -23.91
C ALA A 47 -6.30 15.70 -24.54
N LEU A 48 -5.32 14.81 -24.37
CA LEU A 48 -5.34 13.42 -24.83
C LEU A 48 -5.99 12.46 -23.82
N GLN A 49 -6.24 12.93 -22.59
CA GLN A 49 -6.97 12.15 -21.60
C GLN A 49 -8.46 12.08 -21.97
N PRO A 50 -9.13 10.94 -21.70
CA PRO A 50 -10.57 10.81 -21.93
C PRO A 50 -11.30 11.96 -21.25
N LYS A 51 -12.08 12.73 -22.00
CA LYS A 51 -12.89 13.79 -21.43
C LYS A 51 -14.00 13.15 -20.59
N ASP A 52 -14.08 13.53 -19.32
CA ASP A 52 -15.35 13.42 -18.59
C ASP A 52 -16.17 14.65 -19.01
N ASP A 53 -17.26 14.42 -19.74
CA ASP A 53 -18.08 15.48 -20.34
C ASP A 53 -18.81 16.35 -19.28
N ILE A 54 -18.67 16.02 -17.99
CA ILE A 54 -19.41 16.64 -16.89
C ILE A 54 -18.59 17.72 -16.16
N VAL A 55 -17.25 17.64 -16.13
CA VAL A 55 -16.41 18.62 -15.43
C VAL A 55 -15.29 19.17 -16.32
N ASP A 56 -15.27 20.50 -16.48
CA ASP A 56 -14.16 21.20 -17.12
C ASP A 56 -12.98 21.32 -16.15
N ARG A 57 -12.14 20.29 -16.13
CA ARG A 57 -10.94 20.22 -15.29
C ARG A 57 -10.01 21.42 -15.50
N VAL A 58 -9.84 21.90 -16.74
CA VAL A 58 -8.92 23.00 -17.04
C VAL A 58 -9.37 24.27 -16.32
N LYS A 59 -10.67 24.57 -16.43
CA LYS A 59 -11.28 25.74 -15.78
C LYS A 59 -11.29 25.60 -14.25
N MET A 60 -11.51 24.39 -13.75
CA MET A 60 -11.43 24.09 -12.31
C MET A 60 -10.01 24.32 -11.78
N GLU A 61 -8.99 23.72 -12.41
CA GLU A 61 -7.59 23.86 -12.00
C GLU A 61 -7.10 25.32 -12.08
N ASP A 62 -7.51 26.07 -13.11
CA ASP A 62 -7.23 27.51 -13.20
C ASP A 62 -7.78 28.25 -11.97
N THR A 63 -9.01 27.95 -11.58
CA THR A 63 -9.64 28.57 -10.41
C THR A 63 -8.92 28.16 -9.12
N LEU A 64 -8.58 26.88 -8.96
CA LEU A 64 -7.86 26.36 -7.79
C LEU A 64 -6.51 27.05 -7.64
N LYS A 65 -5.75 27.21 -8.74
CA LYS A 65 -4.45 27.89 -8.76
C LYS A 65 -4.59 29.41 -8.53
N ARG A 66 -5.47 30.08 -9.28
CA ARG A 66 -5.69 31.54 -9.20
C ARG A 66 -6.21 32.00 -7.83
N ARG A 67 -6.98 31.16 -7.14
CA ARG A 67 -7.49 31.42 -5.79
C ARG A 67 -6.61 30.82 -4.69
N PHE A 68 -5.47 30.26 -5.06
CA PHE A 68 -4.47 29.69 -4.18
C PHE A 68 -5.05 28.65 -3.19
N PHE A 69 -5.79 27.69 -3.72
CA PHE A 69 -6.11 26.45 -2.99
C PHE A 69 -4.84 25.64 -2.79
N TYR A 70 -4.11 25.38 -3.88
CA TYR A 70 -2.76 24.84 -3.85
C TYR A 70 -1.99 25.34 -5.08
N ASP A 71 -0.67 25.27 -5.02
CA ASP A 71 0.20 25.49 -6.18
C ASP A 71 1.41 24.55 -6.13
N GLN A 72 2.17 24.48 -7.22
CA GLN A 72 3.38 23.66 -7.30
C GLN A 72 4.42 24.16 -6.28
N ALA A 73 4.90 23.25 -5.43
CA ALA A 73 5.91 23.60 -4.44
C ALA A 73 7.20 24.05 -5.12
N PHE A 74 7.84 25.09 -4.57
CA PHE A 74 9.07 25.70 -5.10
C PHE A 74 8.93 26.24 -6.54
N SER A 75 7.74 26.71 -6.93
CA SER A 75 7.43 27.16 -8.30
C SER A 75 8.41 28.20 -8.86
N ILE A 76 8.87 29.16 -8.05
CA ILE A 76 9.86 30.17 -8.45
C ILE A 76 11.24 29.56 -8.79
N TYR A 77 11.59 28.42 -8.18
CA TYR A 77 12.80 27.64 -8.48
C TYR A 77 12.60 26.66 -9.65
N GLY A 78 11.42 26.63 -10.25
CA GLY A 78 11.08 25.73 -11.36
C GLY A 78 10.19 24.54 -10.97
N GLY A 79 9.84 24.43 -9.69
CA GLY A 79 8.89 23.44 -9.21
C GLY A 79 9.49 22.04 -9.09
N VAL A 80 8.91 21.25 -8.18
CA VAL A 80 9.21 19.82 -8.06
C VAL A 80 7.94 19.02 -8.31
N SER A 81 7.95 18.13 -9.31
CA SER A 81 6.79 17.30 -9.63
C SER A 81 6.42 16.40 -8.45
N GLY A 82 5.12 16.33 -8.15
CA GLY A 82 4.58 15.58 -7.02
C GLY A 82 4.70 16.29 -5.66
N LEU A 83 5.16 17.53 -5.59
CA LEU A 83 5.14 18.35 -4.38
C LEU A 83 4.28 19.60 -4.59
N TYR A 84 3.40 19.88 -3.62
CA TYR A 84 2.43 20.96 -3.70
C TYR A 84 2.30 21.67 -2.35
N ASP A 85 2.23 23.00 -2.41
CA ASP A 85 1.98 23.85 -1.25
C ASP A 85 0.50 24.23 -1.23
N PHE A 86 -0.17 24.09 -0.09
CA PHE A 86 -1.55 24.53 0.10
C PHE A 86 -1.58 26.01 0.51
N GLY A 87 -2.34 26.83 -0.22
CA GLY A 87 -2.56 28.23 0.12
C GLY A 87 -3.67 28.41 1.16
N PRO A 88 -4.04 29.66 1.52
CA PRO A 88 -4.91 29.92 2.67
C PRO A 88 -6.25 29.16 2.65
N VAL A 89 -6.93 29.15 1.49
CA VAL A 89 -8.24 28.49 1.36
C VAL A 89 -8.12 26.97 1.27
N GLY A 90 -7.02 26.45 0.71
CA GLY A 90 -6.76 25.00 0.70
C GLY A 90 -6.39 24.47 2.08
N CYS A 91 -5.60 25.22 2.84
CA CYS A 91 -5.31 24.91 4.25
C CYS A 91 -6.59 24.92 5.09
N ALA A 92 -7.44 25.93 4.95
CA ALA A 92 -8.72 25.98 5.67
C ALA A 92 -9.62 24.78 5.33
N LEU A 93 -9.75 24.43 4.04
CA LEU A 93 -10.52 23.26 3.60
C LEU A 93 -9.92 21.96 4.15
N LYS A 94 -8.61 21.77 4.03
CA LYS A 94 -7.89 20.59 4.55
C LYS A 94 -8.10 20.43 6.05
N ASN A 95 -7.99 21.51 6.82
CA ASN A 95 -8.21 21.50 8.26
C ASN A 95 -9.65 21.13 8.61
N ASN A 96 -10.64 21.64 7.87
CA ASN A 96 -12.04 21.29 8.06
C ASN A 96 -12.32 19.81 7.75
N ILE A 97 -11.72 19.27 6.70
CA ILE A 97 -11.80 17.84 6.35
C ILE A 97 -11.21 16.99 7.48
N ILE A 98 -10.01 17.32 7.96
CA ILE A 98 -9.35 16.61 9.06
C ILE A 98 -10.20 16.69 10.35
N GLN A 99 -10.75 17.86 10.67
CA GLN A 99 -11.58 18.03 11.86
C GLN A 99 -12.89 17.22 11.76
N ALA A 100 -13.52 17.21 10.59
CA ALA A 100 -14.69 16.37 10.34
C ALA A 100 -14.35 14.88 10.47
N TRP A 101 -13.15 14.46 10.03
CA TRP A 101 -12.66 13.10 10.19
C TRP A 101 -12.44 12.73 11.67
N ARG A 102 -11.80 13.61 12.46
CA ARG A 102 -11.63 13.40 13.91
C ARG A 102 -12.98 13.22 14.60
N GLN A 103 -13.95 14.09 14.31
CA GLN A 103 -15.29 13.96 14.89
C GLN A 103 -15.99 12.67 14.44
N HIS A 104 -15.84 12.29 13.17
CA HIS A 104 -16.53 11.15 12.60
C HIS A 104 -15.95 9.81 13.02
N PHE A 105 -14.64 9.69 13.22
CA PHE A 105 -14.02 8.42 13.56
C PHE A 105 -13.48 8.44 14.99
N ILE A 106 -12.55 9.35 15.29
CA ILE A 106 -11.87 9.37 16.59
C ILE A 106 -12.86 9.58 17.73
N GLN A 107 -13.69 10.63 17.65
CA GLN A 107 -14.62 10.97 18.72
C GLN A 107 -15.77 9.97 18.84
N GLU A 108 -16.35 9.53 17.71
CA GLU A 108 -17.48 8.58 17.71
C GLU A 108 -17.10 7.19 18.24
N GLU A 109 -15.92 6.68 17.86
CA GLU A 109 -15.46 5.34 18.25
C GLU A 109 -14.48 5.36 19.42
N GLN A 110 -14.22 6.53 20.01
CA GLN A 110 -13.25 6.73 21.10
C GLN A 110 -11.87 6.17 20.76
N ILE A 111 -11.43 6.39 19.52
CA ILE A 111 -10.15 5.89 18.99
C ILE A 111 -8.98 6.60 19.69
N PHE A 112 -7.91 5.87 19.97
CA PHE A 112 -6.71 6.45 20.56
C PHE A 112 -5.86 7.12 19.47
N GLU A 113 -5.91 8.45 19.39
CA GLU A 113 -5.03 9.23 18.50
C GLU A 113 -3.60 9.28 19.08
N ILE A 114 -2.61 8.91 18.27
CA ILE A 114 -1.19 9.06 18.58
C ILE A 114 -0.47 9.83 17.47
N ASP A 115 0.71 10.38 17.78
CA ASP A 115 1.56 11.09 16.83
C ASP A 115 2.99 10.52 16.86
N CYS A 116 3.33 9.73 15.83
CA CYS A 116 4.66 9.14 15.68
C CYS A 116 5.52 9.95 14.71
N THR A 117 6.84 9.76 14.82
CA THR A 117 7.82 10.39 13.92
C THR A 117 7.66 9.95 12.46
N MET A 118 8.13 10.79 11.54
CA MET A 118 8.21 10.46 10.10
C MET A 118 9.49 9.71 9.74
N LEU A 119 10.59 9.99 10.46
CA LEU A 119 11.86 9.29 10.30
C LEU A 119 11.75 7.88 10.89
N THR A 120 12.10 6.89 10.09
CA THR A 120 11.97 5.47 10.43
C THR A 120 13.28 4.74 10.14
N PRO A 121 13.89 4.05 11.13
CA PRO A 121 15.08 3.24 10.90
C PRO A 121 14.84 2.12 9.88
N GLU A 122 15.84 1.79 9.05
CA GLU A 122 15.74 0.75 8.00
C GLU A 122 15.23 -0.59 8.54
N ALA A 123 15.66 -1.00 9.73
CA ALA A 123 15.26 -2.26 10.35
C ALA A 123 13.73 -2.41 10.48
N VAL A 124 13.00 -1.34 10.83
CA VAL A 124 11.54 -1.36 10.97
C VAL A 124 10.86 -1.63 9.63
N LEU A 125 11.33 -0.96 8.57
CA LEU A 125 10.77 -1.08 7.22
C LEU A 125 11.21 -2.36 6.52
N LYS A 126 12.37 -2.90 6.90
CA LYS A 126 12.81 -4.23 6.48
C LYS A 126 11.92 -5.30 7.11
N THR A 127 11.63 -5.21 8.42
CA THR A 127 10.76 -6.16 9.13
C THR A 127 9.32 -6.15 8.61
N SER A 128 8.76 -4.99 8.26
CA SER A 128 7.43 -4.90 7.64
C SER A 128 7.41 -5.30 6.16
N GLY A 129 8.57 -5.60 5.56
CA GLY A 129 8.69 -6.02 4.16
C GLY A 129 8.73 -4.87 3.15
N HIS A 130 8.58 -3.61 3.58
CA HIS A 130 8.63 -2.44 2.70
C HIS A 130 9.97 -2.31 1.96
N VAL A 131 11.10 -2.59 2.63
CA VAL A 131 12.42 -2.51 1.96
C VAL A 131 12.52 -3.45 0.76
N ASP A 132 11.87 -4.62 0.84
CA ASP A 132 11.97 -5.67 -0.19
C ASP A 132 10.87 -5.58 -1.25
N LYS A 133 9.68 -5.09 -0.87
CA LYS A 133 8.48 -5.11 -1.71
C LYS A 133 8.02 -3.74 -2.20
N PHE A 134 8.46 -2.66 -1.55
CA PHE A 134 8.02 -1.30 -1.89
C PHE A 134 8.85 -0.71 -3.02
N ALA A 135 8.87 -1.43 -4.15
CA ALA A 135 9.59 -1.05 -5.34
C ALA A 135 8.70 -1.22 -6.58
N ASP A 136 8.82 -0.27 -7.49
CA ASP A 136 8.19 -0.34 -8.80
C ASP A 136 9.22 -0.68 -9.85
N PHE A 137 8.77 -1.28 -10.96
CA PHE A 137 9.60 -1.38 -12.14
C PHE A 137 9.66 -0.05 -12.88
N MET A 138 10.87 0.43 -13.12
CA MET A 138 11.18 1.67 -13.81
C MET A 138 11.93 1.37 -15.11
N VAL A 139 11.57 2.08 -16.17
CA VAL A 139 12.36 2.13 -17.40
C VAL A 139 12.87 3.56 -17.63
N LYS A 140 14.02 3.69 -18.29
CA LYS A 140 14.62 4.97 -18.61
C LYS A 140 14.77 5.12 -20.12
N ASP A 141 14.50 6.30 -20.64
CA ASP A 141 14.92 6.67 -22.00
C ASP A 141 16.45 6.65 -22.07
N VAL A 142 16.99 5.85 -22.99
CA VAL A 142 18.43 5.59 -23.10
C VAL A 142 19.22 6.87 -23.42
N LYS A 143 18.58 7.89 -24.01
CA LYS A 143 19.24 9.15 -24.38
C LYS A 143 18.93 10.27 -23.38
N SER A 144 17.65 10.47 -23.02
CA SER A 144 17.26 11.61 -22.17
C SER A 144 17.41 11.32 -20.67
N GLY A 145 17.47 10.05 -20.28
CA GLY A 145 17.48 9.61 -18.88
C GLY A 145 16.14 9.78 -18.17
N GLU A 146 15.08 10.17 -18.90
CA GLU A 146 13.76 10.32 -18.32
C GLU A 146 13.20 8.97 -17.87
N CYS A 147 12.62 8.96 -16.67
CA CYS A 147 12.17 7.75 -16.00
C CYS A 147 10.64 7.62 -16.11
N PHE A 148 10.19 6.40 -16.41
CA PHE A 148 8.78 6.04 -16.47
C PHE A 148 8.54 4.80 -15.62
N ARG A 149 7.37 4.72 -14.98
CA ARG A 149 6.88 3.49 -14.35
C ARG A 149 6.49 2.52 -15.47
N ALA A 150 7.04 1.31 -15.44
CA ALA A 150 7.01 0.38 -16.57
C ALA A 150 5.59 -0.11 -16.87
N ASP A 151 4.86 -0.52 -15.85
CA ASP A 151 3.45 -0.95 -15.89
C ASP A 151 2.52 0.12 -16.53
N HIS A 152 2.62 1.37 -16.07
CA HIS A 152 1.82 2.48 -16.56
C HIS A 152 2.14 2.80 -18.01
N LEU A 153 3.43 2.77 -18.37
CA LEU A 153 3.85 3.05 -19.73
C LEU A 153 3.36 1.98 -20.69
N LEU A 154 3.45 0.70 -20.30
CA LEU A 154 2.90 -0.41 -21.07
C LEU A 154 1.38 -0.28 -21.22
N LYS A 155 0.65 -0.02 -20.12
CA LYS A 155 -0.81 0.20 -20.14
C LYS A 155 -1.22 1.28 -21.14
N ALA A 156 -0.58 2.45 -21.07
CA ALA A 156 -0.87 3.58 -21.94
C ALA A 156 -0.54 3.26 -23.41
N HIS A 157 0.55 2.52 -23.66
CA HIS A 157 0.92 2.08 -24.99
C HIS A 157 -0.12 1.11 -25.58
N LEU A 158 -0.54 0.10 -24.82
CA LEU A 158 -1.55 -0.88 -25.24
C LEU A 158 -2.91 -0.20 -25.49
N GLN A 159 -3.35 0.71 -24.61
CA GLN A 159 -4.57 1.49 -24.82
C GLN A 159 -4.53 2.30 -26.12
N LYS A 160 -3.38 2.88 -26.44
CA LYS A 160 -3.18 3.59 -27.70
C LYS A 160 -3.28 2.65 -28.91
N LEU A 161 -2.66 1.47 -28.86
CA LEU A 161 -2.76 0.47 -29.92
C LEU A 161 -4.21 -0.01 -30.12
N MET A 162 -4.94 -0.24 -29.04
CA MET A 162 -6.36 -0.63 -29.08
C MET A 162 -7.29 0.44 -29.66
N SER A 163 -6.89 1.71 -29.60
CA SER A 163 -7.65 2.82 -30.18
C SER A 163 -7.46 2.99 -31.69
N ASP A 164 -6.46 2.30 -32.27
CA ASP A 164 -6.24 2.31 -33.72
C ASP A 164 -7.32 1.49 -34.44
N LYS A 165 -7.92 2.06 -35.48
CA LYS A 165 -8.94 1.41 -36.32
C LYS A 165 -8.43 0.13 -37.00
N LYS A 166 -7.11 -0.05 -37.10
CA LYS A 166 -6.46 -1.23 -37.68
C LYS A 166 -6.29 -2.38 -36.68
N CYS A 167 -6.60 -2.17 -35.39
CA CYS A 167 -6.51 -3.23 -34.39
C CYS A 167 -7.64 -4.25 -34.57
N THR A 168 -7.30 -5.53 -34.69
CA THR A 168 -8.28 -6.62 -34.76
C THR A 168 -8.94 -6.85 -33.40
N ALA A 169 -10.16 -7.40 -33.39
CA ALA A 169 -10.88 -7.72 -32.16
C ALA A 169 -10.11 -8.71 -31.27
N GLU A 170 -9.44 -9.69 -31.88
CA GLU A 170 -8.59 -10.67 -31.19
C GLU A 170 -7.42 -10.00 -30.45
N LYS A 171 -6.67 -9.12 -31.15
CA LYS A 171 -5.56 -8.36 -30.53
C LYS A 171 -6.03 -7.41 -29.44
N LYS A 172 -7.23 -6.85 -29.59
CA LYS A 172 -7.82 -6.00 -28.57
C LYS A 172 -8.10 -6.79 -27.29
N MET A 173 -8.70 -7.97 -27.41
CA MET A 173 -8.98 -8.86 -26.28
C MET A 173 -7.69 -9.36 -25.61
N GLU A 174 -6.66 -9.70 -26.40
CA GLU A 174 -5.32 -10.02 -25.88
C GLU A 174 -4.73 -8.87 -25.04
N MET A 175 -4.73 -7.64 -25.59
CA MET A 175 -4.21 -6.47 -24.88
C MET A 175 -5.04 -6.10 -23.63
N GLU A 176 -6.37 -6.28 -23.67
CA GLU A 176 -7.23 -6.11 -22.50
C GLU A 176 -6.87 -7.10 -21.38
N ASN A 177 -6.60 -8.36 -21.73
CA ASN A 177 -6.13 -9.37 -20.77
C ASN A 177 -4.77 -9.00 -20.17
N VAL A 178 -3.81 -8.56 -21.00
CA VAL A 178 -2.50 -8.08 -20.52
C VAL A 178 -2.66 -6.92 -19.56
N ILE A 179 -3.50 -5.92 -19.88
CA ILE A 179 -3.77 -4.78 -19.00
C ILE A 179 -4.36 -5.22 -17.66
N THR A 180 -5.23 -6.22 -17.67
CA THR A 180 -5.90 -6.75 -16.47
C THR A 180 -4.93 -7.51 -15.55
N GLN A 181 -3.82 -8.01 -16.11
CA GLN A 181 -2.80 -8.76 -15.37
C GLN A 181 -1.51 -7.98 -15.11
N LEU A 182 -1.47 -6.68 -15.42
CA LEU A 182 -0.26 -5.86 -15.37
C LEU A 182 0.48 -5.90 -14.02
N ASP A 183 -0.26 -5.92 -12.92
CA ASP A 183 0.30 -5.94 -11.56
C ASP A 183 0.92 -7.30 -11.17
N ASN A 184 0.71 -8.35 -11.99
CA ASN A 184 1.18 -9.70 -11.71
C ASN A 184 2.49 -10.06 -12.42
N TYR A 185 2.93 -9.24 -13.39
CA TYR A 185 4.10 -9.60 -14.20
C TYR A 185 5.41 -9.39 -13.45
N SER A 186 6.31 -10.37 -13.57
CA SER A 186 7.69 -10.25 -13.08
C SER A 186 8.50 -9.24 -13.90
N GLN A 187 9.69 -8.87 -13.42
CA GLN A 187 10.61 -7.99 -14.14
C GLN A 187 10.94 -8.52 -15.54
N GLU A 188 11.15 -9.83 -15.66
CA GLU A 188 11.49 -10.52 -16.92
C GLU A 188 10.29 -10.53 -17.87
N GLN A 189 9.11 -10.88 -17.36
CA GLN A 189 7.87 -10.85 -18.16
C GLN A 189 7.55 -9.45 -18.68
N LEU A 190 7.74 -8.42 -17.84
CA LEU A 190 7.60 -7.03 -18.28
C LEU A 190 8.65 -6.66 -19.34
N ALA A 191 9.90 -7.12 -19.20
CA ALA A 191 10.92 -6.88 -20.22
C ALA A 191 10.51 -7.48 -21.57
N ASP A 192 10.00 -8.72 -21.57
CA ASP A 192 9.51 -9.40 -22.76
C ASP A 192 8.32 -8.67 -23.38
N LEU A 193 7.35 -8.23 -22.58
CA LEU A 193 6.20 -7.44 -23.06
C LEU A 193 6.65 -6.11 -23.69
N PHE A 194 7.63 -5.43 -23.09
CA PHE A 194 8.20 -4.20 -23.65
C PHE A 194 8.84 -4.44 -25.03
N VAL A 195 9.51 -5.57 -25.22
CA VAL A 195 10.08 -5.96 -26.51
C VAL A 195 8.99 -6.35 -27.51
N ASN A 196 8.05 -7.22 -27.11
CA ASN A 196 6.99 -7.76 -27.96
C ASN A 196 6.08 -6.65 -28.51
N TYR A 197 5.72 -5.68 -27.68
CA TYR A 197 4.91 -4.53 -28.10
C TYR A 197 5.76 -3.34 -28.59
N ASN A 198 7.10 -3.48 -28.66
CA ASN A 198 8.03 -2.44 -29.11
C ASN A 198 7.77 -1.08 -28.41
N VAL A 199 7.67 -1.13 -27.09
CA VAL A 199 7.35 0.03 -26.25
C VAL A 199 8.54 0.99 -26.27
N LYS A 200 8.28 2.24 -26.64
CA LYS A 200 9.26 3.32 -26.73
C LYS A 200 8.88 4.48 -25.84
N SER A 201 9.84 5.35 -25.55
CA SER A 201 9.60 6.58 -24.81
C SER A 201 8.45 7.38 -25.47
N PRO A 202 7.38 7.71 -24.73
CA PRO A 202 6.20 8.37 -25.31
C PRO A 202 6.50 9.81 -25.73
N LEU A 203 7.60 10.38 -25.21
CA LEU A 203 8.01 11.74 -25.46
C LEU A 203 8.96 11.81 -26.66
N THR A 204 9.98 10.95 -26.71
CA THR A 204 11.06 11.08 -27.70
C THR A 204 10.96 10.04 -28.82
N GLY A 205 10.23 8.94 -28.61
CA GLY A 205 10.27 7.76 -29.48
C GLY A 205 11.57 6.96 -29.39
N ASN A 206 12.45 7.30 -28.44
CA ASN A 206 13.70 6.57 -28.22
C ASN A 206 13.43 5.20 -27.59
N ASP A 207 14.43 4.32 -27.70
CA ASP A 207 14.48 3.07 -26.97
C ASP A 207 14.58 3.32 -25.46
N LEU A 208 14.04 2.37 -24.71
CA LEU A 208 14.02 2.36 -23.26
C LEU A 208 15.00 1.32 -22.75
N THR A 209 15.57 1.54 -21.57
CA THR A 209 16.29 0.50 -20.83
C THR A 209 15.34 -0.62 -20.46
N ALA A 210 15.88 -1.81 -20.18
CA ALA A 210 15.11 -2.87 -19.54
C ALA A 210 14.47 -2.37 -18.23
N PRO A 211 13.29 -2.87 -17.84
CA PRO A 211 12.68 -2.58 -16.55
C PRO A 211 13.63 -2.96 -15.41
N VAL A 212 13.81 -2.06 -14.44
CA VAL A 212 14.61 -2.27 -13.23
C VAL A 212 13.81 -1.92 -11.99
N SER A 213 14.03 -2.66 -10.90
CA SER A 213 13.39 -2.36 -9.61
C SER A 213 13.89 -1.01 -9.04
N PHE A 214 12.96 -0.18 -8.59
CA PHE A 214 13.21 1.14 -8.02
C PHE A 214 12.47 1.30 -6.70
N ASN A 215 13.20 1.49 -5.60
CA ASN A 215 12.62 1.64 -4.27
C ASN A 215 11.87 2.98 -4.16
N LEU A 216 10.59 2.91 -3.77
CA LEU A 216 9.70 4.07 -3.66
C LEU A 216 9.82 4.78 -2.31
N MET A 217 10.72 4.39 -1.41
CA MET A 217 10.91 5.09 -0.13
C MET A 217 12.04 6.12 -0.24
N PHE A 218 11.83 7.29 0.36
CA PHE A 218 12.91 8.29 0.48
C PHE A 218 13.92 7.83 1.52
N LYS A 219 15.12 7.47 1.06
CA LYS A 219 16.24 7.07 1.92
C LYS A 219 16.96 8.29 2.50
N THR A 220 17.35 8.19 3.76
CA THR A 220 18.15 9.17 4.50
C THR A 220 19.12 8.46 5.47
N SER A 221 19.89 9.22 6.23
CA SER A 221 20.71 8.70 7.33
C SER A 221 20.39 9.43 8.62
N ILE A 222 20.29 8.68 9.71
CA ILE A 222 19.99 9.18 11.05
C ILE A 222 21.31 9.39 11.79
N GLY A 223 21.54 10.63 12.22
CA GLY A 223 22.77 11.05 12.87
C GLY A 223 23.90 11.42 11.88
N PRO A 224 24.91 12.18 12.32
CA PRO A 224 25.92 12.76 11.45
C PRO A 224 26.90 11.73 10.87
N GLY A 225 27.03 10.55 11.49
CA GLY A 225 28.02 9.54 11.13
C GLY A 225 27.64 8.63 9.97
N GLY A 226 26.43 8.73 9.40
CA GLY A 226 26.02 7.86 8.29
C GLY A 226 25.63 6.43 8.68
N ASN A 227 25.95 6.00 9.91
CA ASN A 227 25.91 4.60 10.35
C ASN A 227 24.50 4.02 10.58
N MET A 228 23.47 4.87 10.64
CA MET A 228 22.09 4.42 10.83
C MET A 228 21.25 4.80 9.60
N PRO A 229 21.15 3.92 8.60
CA PRO A 229 20.26 4.15 7.47
C PRO A 229 18.81 4.23 7.94
N GLY A 230 18.06 5.15 7.33
CA GLY A 230 16.65 5.35 7.62
C GLY A 230 15.90 5.77 6.39
N TYR A 231 14.59 5.89 6.54
CA TYR A 231 13.69 6.34 5.50
C TYR A 231 12.67 7.31 6.08
N LEU A 232 12.04 8.08 5.20
CA LEU A 232 10.75 8.68 5.52
C LEU A 232 9.66 7.62 5.38
N ARG A 233 8.74 7.56 6.34
CA ARG A 233 7.69 6.54 6.38
C ARG A 233 6.79 6.57 5.13
N PRO A 234 6.51 5.41 4.50
CA PRO A 234 5.58 5.31 3.37
C PRO A 234 4.10 5.24 3.80
N GLU A 235 3.85 4.92 5.07
CA GLU A 235 2.55 4.84 5.73
C GLU A 235 2.66 5.26 7.21
N THR A 236 1.54 5.50 7.89
CA THR A 236 1.51 5.88 9.32
C THR A 236 1.28 4.70 10.27
N ALA A 237 0.73 3.59 9.77
CA ALA A 237 0.39 2.37 10.50
C ALA A 237 1.53 1.78 11.36
N GLN A 238 2.76 1.77 10.84
CA GLN A 238 3.92 1.20 11.57
C GLN A 238 4.14 1.84 12.95
N GLY A 239 3.87 3.14 13.09
CA GLY A 239 3.96 3.82 14.39
C GLY A 239 2.96 3.28 15.41
N ILE A 240 1.76 2.90 14.96
CA ILE A 240 0.71 2.30 15.79
C ILE A 240 1.11 0.88 16.21
N PHE A 241 1.57 0.05 15.27
CA PHE A 241 1.98 -1.33 15.57
C PHE A 241 3.12 -1.40 16.59
N LEU A 242 4.13 -0.54 16.46
CA LEU A 242 5.26 -0.49 17.39
C LEU A 242 4.86 -0.03 18.80
N ASN A 243 3.74 0.67 18.93
CA ASN A 243 3.18 1.11 20.21
C ASN A 243 2.04 0.22 20.73
N PHE A 244 1.76 -0.92 20.09
CA PHE A 244 0.64 -1.81 20.41
C PHE A 244 0.53 -2.13 21.92
N LYS A 245 1.63 -2.50 22.58
CA LYS A 245 1.59 -2.82 24.03
C LYS A 245 1.07 -1.68 24.89
N ARG A 246 1.49 -0.44 24.59
CA ARG A 246 1.08 0.76 25.35
C ARG A 246 -0.37 1.12 25.07
N LEU A 247 -0.80 0.97 23.82
CA LEU A 247 -2.19 1.20 23.41
C LEU A 247 -3.13 0.17 24.04
N LEU A 248 -2.73 -1.09 24.06
CA LEU A 248 -3.46 -2.17 24.71
C LEU A 248 -3.54 -1.96 26.23
N GLU A 249 -2.44 -1.54 26.87
CA GLU A 249 -2.41 -1.16 28.29
C GLU A 249 -3.36 0.00 28.59
N PHE A 250 -3.41 1.00 27.71
CA PHE A 250 -4.37 2.10 27.83
C PHE A 250 -5.83 1.63 27.78
N ASN A 251 -6.12 0.57 26.99
CA ASN A 251 -7.41 -0.12 27.01
C ASN A 251 -7.52 -1.22 28.07
N GLN A 252 -6.67 -1.21 29.10
CA GLN A 252 -6.70 -2.17 30.20
C GLN A 252 -6.57 -3.64 29.76
N GLY A 253 -5.82 -3.90 28.69
CA GLY A 253 -5.59 -5.25 28.19
C GLY A 253 -6.71 -5.84 27.34
N LYS A 254 -7.79 -5.08 27.06
CA LYS A 254 -8.99 -5.61 26.42
C LYS A 254 -9.01 -5.37 24.91
N LEU A 255 -9.60 -6.32 24.19
CA LEU A 255 -10.01 -6.16 22.79
C LEU A 255 -11.55 -6.11 22.70
N PRO A 256 -12.12 -5.49 21.65
CA PRO A 256 -11.43 -4.70 20.63
C PRO A 256 -11.02 -3.31 21.12
N PHE A 257 -10.06 -2.69 20.44
CA PHE A 257 -9.78 -1.24 20.52
C PHE A 257 -9.25 -0.75 19.18
N ALA A 258 -9.30 0.57 18.97
CA ALA A 258 -8.71 1.18 17.79
C ALA A 258 -7.71 2.26 18.17
N ALA A 259 -6.69 2.42 17.34
CA ALA A 259 -5.77 3.54 17.37
C ALA A 259 -5.72 4.22 16.00
N ALA A 260 -5.45 5.52 15.99
CA ALA A 260 -5.39 6.31 14.77
C ALA A 260 -4.18 7.23 14.75
N GLN A 261 -3.74 7.58 13.54
CA GLN A 261 -2.72 8.59 13.34
C GLN A 261 -3.06 9.43 12.12
N ILE A 262 -2.91 10.75 12.27
CA ILE A 262 -3.06 11.72 11.17
C ILE A 262 -1.72 12.40 10.97
N GLY A 263 -1.12 12.22 9.79
CA GLY A 263 0.17 12.84 9.51
C GLY A 263 0.65 12.60 8.09
N ASN A 264 1.80 13.18 7.75
CA ASN A 264 2.36 13.02 6.41
C ASN A 264 3.03 11.67 6.24
N SER A 265 2.93 11.14 5.02
CA SER A 265 3.67 9.99 4.50
C SER A 265 4.27 10.30 3.14
N PHE A 266 5.30 9.55 2.79
CA PHE A 266 6.17 9.89 1.67
C PHE A 266 6.35 8.70 0.73
N ARG A 267 6.13 8.93 -0.57
CA ARG A 267 6.35 7.92 -1.62
C ARG A 267 7.13 8.57 -2.75
N ASN A 268 8.33 8.09 -3.03
CA ASN A 268 9.21 8.57 -4.08
C ASN A 268 8.73 8.12 -5.47
N GLU A 269 7.54 8.57 -5.84
CA GLU A 269 6.88 8.24 -7.10
C GLU A 269 7.78 8.55 -8.30
N ILE A 270 7.90 7.58 -9.21
CA ILE A 270 8.78 7.65 -10.39
C ILE A 270 8.38 8.81 -11.31
N SER A 271 7.08 8.95 -11.61
CA SER A 271 6.56 9.98 -12.52
C SER A 271 5.19 10.51 -12.06
N PRO A 272 5.14 11.43 -11.07
CA PRO A 272 3.89 12.00 -10.58
C PRO A 272 3.30 12.99 -11.60
N ARG A 273 2.22 12.59 -12.31
CA ARG A 273 1.60 13.36 -13.41
C ARG A 273 0.11 13.70 -13.21
N SER A 274 -0.51 13.31 -12.09
CA SER A 274 -1.96 13.39 -11.89
C SER A 274 -2.38 14.43 -10.84
N GLY A 275 -1.67 15.56 -10.75
CA GLY A 275 -1.94 16.58 -9.73
C GLY A 275 -1.85 16.02 -8.31
N LEU A 276 -2.84 16.34 -7.46
CA LEU A 276 -2.90 15.85 -6.08
C LEU A 276 -3.21 14.34 -5.95
N ILE A 277 -3.60 13.66 -7.03
CA ILE A 277 -3.93 12.22 -6.99
C ILE A 277 -2.67 11.36 -6.81
N ARG A 278 -1.52 11.82 -7.32
CA ARG A 278 -0.25 11.08 -7.22
C ARG A 278 0.88 12.02 -6.89
N VAL A 279 1.18 12.12 -5.60
CA VAL A 279 2.15 13.05 -5.02
C VAL A 279 3.21 12.29 -4.22
N ARG A 280 4.32 12.97 -3.93
CA ARG A 280 5.44 12.40 -3.20
C ARG A 280 5.36 12.56 -1.69
N GLU A 281 4.57 13.53 -1.25
CA GLU A 281 4.26 13.80 0.14
C GLU A 281 2.77 14.11 0.25
N PHE A 282 2.08 13.44 1.17
CA PHE A 282 0.66 13.65 1.41
C PHE A 282 0.29 13.31 2.85
N THR A 283 -0.78 13.94 3.33
CA THR A 283 -1.33 13.66 4.65
C THR A 283 -2.29 12.48 4.56
N MET A 284 -2.11 11.50 5.42
CA MET A 284 -2.99 10.35 5.58
C MET A 284 -3.64 10.39 6.97
N ALA A 285 -4.81 9.75 7.07
CA ALA A 285 -5.47 9.48 8.33
C ALA A 285 -5.77 7.98 8.36
N GLU A 286 -5.01 7.22 9.14
CA GLU A 286 -5.14 5.76 9.23
C GLU A 286 -5.70 5.35 10.59
N ILE A 287 -6.48 4.27 10.59
CA ILE A 287 -7.05 3.64 11.78
C ILE A 287 -6.63 2.17 11.76
N GLU A 288 -6.02 1.72 12.84
CA GLU A 288 -5.80 0.31 13.12
C GLU A 288 -6.82 -0.15 14.16
N HIS A 289 -7.79 -0.96 13.74
CA HIS A 289 -8.81 -1.55 14.62
C HIS A 289 -8.41 -2.97 14.99
N PHE A 290 -7.93 -3.16 16.23
CA PHE A 290 -7.53 -4.45 16.76
C PHE A 290 -8.74 -5.17 17.34
N VAL A 291 -9.03 -6.38 16.85
CA VAL A 291 -10.17 -7.20 17.25
C VAL A 291 -9.73 -8.64 17.46
N ASP A 292 -10.41 -9.35 18.36
CA ASP A 292 -10.23 -10.80 18.54
C ASP A 292 -10.64 -11.52 17.23
N PRO A 293 -9.76 -12.34 16.62
CA PRO A 293 -10.08 -13.06 15.38
C PRO A 293 -11.31 -13.96 15.49
N SER A 294 -11.64 -14.43 16.69
CA SER A 294 -12.84 -15.25 16.96
C SER A 294 -14.13 -14.42 17.11
N GLU A 295 -14.01 -13.10 17.28
CA GLU A 295 -15.13 -12.18 17.51
C GLU A 295 -15.10 -11.00 16.51
N LYS A 296 -14.96 -11.29 15.22
CA LYS A 296 -15.06 -10.28 14.13
C LYS A 296 -16.51 -9.79 13.92
N CYS A 297 -17.14 -9.29 14.97
CA CYS A 297 -18.48 -8.71 14.94
C CYS A 297 -18.47 -7.30 15.54
N HIS A 298 -18.93 -6.31 14.79
CA HIS A 298 -18.99 -4.93 15.29
C HIS A 298 -20.34 -4.63 15.96
N PRO A 299 -20.37 -4.21 17.24
CA PRO A 299 -21.62 -4.01 17.98
C PRO A 299 -22.49 -2.89 17.38
N LYS A 300 -21.88 -1.91 16.71
CA LYS A 300 -22.58 -0.78 16.07
C LYS A 300 -22.93 -1.02 14.59
N PHE A 301 -22.73 -2.21 14.04
CA PHE A 301 -23.00 -2.49 12.61
C PHE A 301 -24.43 -2.12 12.17
N GLN A 302 -25.41 -2.34 13.05
CA GLN A 302 -26.81 -2.02 12.77
C GLN A 302 -27.06 -0.54 12.45
N ASN A 303 -26.19 0.38 12.91
CA ASN A 303 -26.30 1.81 12.61
C ASN A 303 -26.07 2.13 11.13
N VAL A 304 -25.39 1.24 10.40
CA VAL A 304 -25.04 1.43 8.98
C VAL A 304 -25.59 0.34 8.07
N ALA A 305 -26.19 -0.72 8.62
CA ALA A 305 -26.68 -1.87 7.86
C ALA A 305 -27.73 -1.51 6.79
N ASN A 306 -28.51 -0.44 6.98
CA ASN A 306 -29.54 0.00 6.03
C ASN A 306 -29.02 0.90 4.88
N LEU A 307 -27.71 1.21 4.87
CA LEU A 307 -27.12 1.99 3.78
C LEU A 307 -27.15 1.19 2.47
N HIS A 308 -27.49 1.87 1.37
CA HIS A 308 -27.46 1.30 0.02
C HIS A 308 -26.22 1.83 -0.69
N ILE A 309 -25.24 0.96 -0.92
CA ILE A 309 -23.90 1.32 -1.38
C ILE A 309 -23.59 0.56 -2.68
N LEU A 310 -22.92 1.23 -3.62
CA LEU A 310 -22.44 0.61 -4.85
C LEU A 310 -21.19 -0.23 -4.56
N LEU A 311 -21.34 -1.57 -4.59
CA LEU A 311 -20.27 -2.53 -4.32
C LEU A 311 -19.79 -3.20 -5.62
N TYR A 312 -18.48 -3.37 -5.75
CA TYR A 312 -17.84 -4.05 -6.87
C TYR A 312 -16.94 -5.18 -6.38
N SER A 313 -17.54 -6.36 -6.16
CA SER A 313 -16.85 -7.52 -5.59
C SER A 313 -15.81 -8.12 -6.54
N ALA A 314 -14.87 -8.90 -5.99
CA ALA A 314 -13.87 -9.61 -6.78
C ALA A 314 -14.52 -10.56 -7.79
N LYS A 315 -15.59 -11.26 -7.39
CA LYS A 315 -16.39 -12.13 -8.29
C LYS A 315 -17.03 -11.36 -9.44
N ALA A 316 -17.51 -10.15 -9.21
CA ALA A 316 -18.07 -9.31 -10.27
C ALA A 316 -16.99 -8.85 -11.26
N GLN A 317 -15.80 -8.51 -10.76
CA GLN A 317 -14.65 -8.13 -11.59
C GLN A 317 -14.22 -9.30 -12.51
N THR A 318 -14.00 -10.48 -11.95
CA THR A 318 -13.54 -11.66 -12.73
C THR A 318 -14.58 -12.18 -13.72
N SER A 319 -15.87 -11.99 -13.44
CA SER A 319 -16.97 -12.37 -14.34
C SER A 319 -17.38 -11.27 -15.34
N GLY A 320 -16.67 -10.13 -15.35
CA GLY A 320 -16.99 -8.99 -16.23
C GLY A 320 -18.34 -8.33 -15.94
N GLN A 321 -18.91 -8.55 -14.76
CA GLN A 321 -20.18 -7.97 -14.34
C GLN A 321 -19.98 -6.55 -13.80
N PRO A 322 -20.96 -5.64 -13.91
CA PRO A 322 -20.86 -4.30 -13.34
C PRO A 322 -21.01 -4.34 -11.81
N ALA A 323 -20.55 -3.27 -11.15
CA ALA A 323 -20.84 -2.99 -9.75
C ALA A 323 -22.36 -2.91 -9.49
N ARG A 324 -22.80 -3.30 -8.29
CA ARG A 324 -24.23 -3.39 -7.91
C ARG A 324 -24.51 -2.61 -6.64
N VAL A 325 -25.64 -1.90 -6.60
CA VAL A 325 -26.12 -1.29 -5.37
C VAL A 325 -26.68 -2.39 -4.47
N MET A 326 -26.18 -2.48 -3.24
CA MET A 326 -26.63 -3.45 -2.25
C MET A 326 -26.90 -2.76 -0.92
N ARG A 327 -27.88 -3.26 -0.17
CA ARG A 327 -28.02 -2.92 1.25
C ARG A 327 -26.83 -3.53 1.99
N LEU A 328 -26.17 -2.74 2.85
CA LEU A 328 -24.92 -3.14 3.50
C LEU A 328 -25.12 -4.36 4.42
N GLY A 329 -26.27 -4.47 5.09
CA GLY A 329 -26.67 -5.66 5.85
C GLY A 329 -26.74 -6.90 4.97
N ASP A 330 -27.40 -6.82 3.81
CA ASP A 330 -27.53 -7.95 2.88
C ASP A 330 -26.17 -8.39 2.32
N ALA A 331 -25.27 -7.44 2.08
CA ALA A 331 -23.91 -7.74 1.60
C ALA A 331 -23.10 -8.53 2.62
N VAL A 332 -23.27 -8.27 3.93
CA VAL A 332 -22.63 -9.06 5.00
C VAL A 332 -23.34 -10.41 5.16
N GLU A 333 -24.66 -10.44 5.19
CA GLU A 333 -25.45 -11.69 5.33
C GLU A 333 -25.19 -12.69 4.19
N GLN A 334 -24.99 -12.19 2.96
CA GLN A 334 -24.69 -13.02 1.78
C GLN A 334 -23.20 -13.38 1.65
N GLY A 335 -22.34 -12.92 2.57
CA GLY A 335 -20.90 -13.14 2.53
C GLY A 335 -20.17 -12.43 1.37
N VAL A 336 -20.76 -11.35 0.83
CA VAL A 336 -20.06 -10.47 -0.13
C VAL A 336 -18.98 -9.68 0.61
N ILE A 337 -19.34 -9.12 1.77
CA ILE A 337 -18.40 -8.52 2.73
C ILE A 337 -18.18 -9.54 3.85
N ASN A 338 -16.91 -9.83 4.16
CA ASN A 338 -16.53 -10.98 5.00
C ASN A 338 -17.17 -10.94 6.40
N ASN A 339 -17.20 -9.78 7.06
CA ASN A 339 -17.69 -9.67 8.43
C ASN A 339 -18.27 -8.27 8.74
N SER A 340 -18.96 -8.13 9.88
CA SER A 340 -19.62 -6.88 10.24
C SER A 340 -18.67 -5.78 10.73
N VAL A 341 -17.40 -6.09 11.04
CA VAL A 341 -16.37 -5.07 11.30
C VAL A 341 -16.02 -4.35 10.01
N LEU A 342 -15.68 -5.08 8.94
CA LEU A 342 -15.49 -4.50 7.60
C LEU A 342 -16.76 -3.77 7.14
N GLY A 343 -17.92 -4.40 7.30
CA GLY A 343 -19.20 -3.77 6.98
C GLY A 343 -19.42 -2.45 7.73
N TYR A 344 -19.08 -2.40 9.02
CA TYR A 344 -19.21 -1.18 9.82
C TYR A 344 -18.33 -0.05 9.29
N PHE A 345 -17.05 -0.33 9.06
CA PHE A 345 -16.11 0.67 8.56
C PHE A 345 -16.44 1.11 7.13
N ILE A 346 -16.86 0.22 6.24
CA ILE A 346 -17.37 0.59 4.90
C ILE A 346 -18.53 1.59 5.02
N GLY A 347 -19.49 1.30 5.91
CA GLY A 347 -20.63 2.19 6.15
C GLY A 347 -20.21 3.55 6.72
N ARG A 348 -19.30 3.57 7.70
CA ARG A 348 -18.77 4.82 8.27
C ARG A 348 -17.94 5.61 7.26
N ILE A 349 -17.11 4.96 6.45
CA ILE A 349 -16.34 5.57 5.36
C ILE A 349 -17.30 6.22 4.36
N TYR A 350 -18.34 5.51 3.92
CA TYR A 350 -19.37 6.05 3.03
C TYR A 350 -19.98 7.34 3.62
N LEU A 351 -20.47 7.29 4.86
CA LEU A 351 -21.08 8.45 5.51
C LEU A 351 -20.12 9.64 5.63
N TYR A 352 -18.84 9.39 5.94
CA TYR A 352 -17.84 10.43 6.00
C TYR A 352 -17.60 11.09 4.64
N LEU A 353 -17.42 10.28 3.59
CA LEU A 353 -17.15 10.77 2.23
C LEU A 353 -18.32 11.61 1.70
N ILE A 354 -19.57 11.19 1.95
CA ILE A 354 -20.76 12.00 1.62
C ILE A 354 -20.78 13.31 2.42
N LYS A 355 -20.49 13.25 3.73
CA LYS A 355 -20.46 14.43 4.61
C LYS A 355 -19.45 15.49 4.17
N VAL A 356 -18.30 15.09 3.63
CA VAL A 356 -17.28 16.03 3.12
C VAL A 356 -17.52 16.46 1.67
N GLY A 357 -18.61 16.00 1.03
CA GLY A 357 -19.09 16.49 -0.26
C GLY A 357 -18.80 15.61 -1.46
N ILE A 358 -18.41 14.34 -1.28
CA ILE A 358 -18.32 13.38 -2.39
C ILE A 358 -19.72 12.96 -2.80
N SER A 359 -20.00 12.99 -4.10
CA SER A 359 -21.30 12.57 -4.61
C SER A 359 -21.51 11.05 -4.52
N PRO A 360 -22.64 10.57 -3.98
CA PRO A 360 -22.94 9.13 -3.89
C PRO A 360 -22.90 8.39 -5.23
N GLU A 361 -23.35 9.02 -6.31
CA GLU A 361 -23.39 8.43 -7.66
C GLU A 361 -22.01 8.29 -8.31
N LYS A 362 -20.99 8.94 -7.73
CA LYS A 362 -19.59 8.86 -8.15
C LYS A 362 -18.73 8.15 -7.10
N LEU A 363 -19.34 7.41 -6.17
CA LEU A 363 -18.65 6.65 -5.13
C LEU A 363 -19.00 5.17 -5.25
N ARG A 364 -17.99 4.30 -5.22
CA ARG A 364 -18.15 2.84 -5.12
C ARG A 364 -17.14 2.25 -4.16
N PHE A 365 -17.39 1.03 -3.71
CA PHE A 365 -16.41 0.23 -2.97
C PHE A 365 -16.01 -0.96 -3.82
N ARG A 366 -14.73 -1.07 -4.17
CA ARG A 366 -14.18 -2.16 -4.98
C ARG A 366 -13.40 -3.12 -4.10
N GLN A 367 -13.71 -4.40 -4.17
CA GLN A 367 -12.95 -5.43 -3.46
C GLN A 367 -11.67 -5.76 -4.22
N HIS A 368 -10.56 -6.00 -3.53
CA HIS A 368 -9.34 -6.51 -4.16
C HIS A 368 -9.55 -7.93 -4.70
N MET A 369 -8.95 -8.23 -5.85
CA MET A 369 -8.89 -9.61 -6.37
C MET A 369 -7.76 -10.39 -5.67
N GLU A 370 -7.80 -11.74 -5.74
CA GLU A 370 -6.81 -12.60 -5.07
C GLU A 370 -5.35 -12.27 -5.43
N ASN A 371 -5.11 -11.82 -6.66
CA ASN A 371 -3.79 -11.42 -7.18
C ASN A 371 -3.39 -9.98 -6.81
N GLU A 372 -4.33 -9.14 -6.37
CA GLU A 372 -4.08 -7.77 -5.93
C GLU A 372 -3.98 -7.66 -4.41
N MET A 373 -4.50 -8.64 -3.66
CA MET A 373 -4.42 -8.65 -2.22
C MET A 373 -2.95 -8.57 -1.80
N ALA A 374 -2.63 -7.58 -0.97
CA ALA A 374 -1.35 -7.57 -0.28
C ALA A 374 -1.18 -8.91 0.44
N HIS A 375 0.02 -9.47 0.46
CA HIS A 375 0.32 -10.82 0.98
C HIS A 375 -0.07 -11.06 2.46
N TYR A 376 -0.58 -10.03 3.14
CA TYR A 376 -1.02 -10.02 4.53
C TYR A 376 -2.53 -9.77 4.72
N ALA A 377 -3.28 -9.41 3.67
CA ALA A 377 -4.69 -9.07 3.76
C ALA A 377 -5.60 -10.29 3.50
N CYS A 378 -6.63 -10.48 4.33
CA CYS A 378 -7.65 -11.52 4.18
C CYS A 378 -8.88 -11.06 3.37
N ASP A 379 -9.19 -9.77 3.41
CA ASP A 379 -10.20 -9.10 2.59
C ASP A 379 -9.82 -7.61 2.53
N CYS A 380 -10.07 -6.93 1.41
CA CYS A 380 -9.75 -5.52 1.26
C CYS A 380 -10.75 -4.84 0.32
N TRP A 381 -11.26 -3.69 0.76
CA TRP A 381 -12.23 -2.87 0.03
C TRP A 381 -11.73 -1.44 -0.11
N ASP A 382 -11.62 -0.97 -1.34
CA ASP A 382 -11.23 0.39 -1.68
C ASP A 382 -12.48 1.23 -1.93
N ALA A 383 -12.63 2.34 -1.21
CA ALA A 383 -13.55 3.39 -1.61
C ALA A 383 -12.95 4.15 -2.80
N GLU A 384 -13.58 4.02 -3.97
CA GLU A 384 -13.16 4.65 -5.20
C GLU A 384 -14.13 5.78 -5.59
N SER A 385 -13.57 6.91 -6.01
CA SER A 385 -14.33 8.04 -6.55
C SER A 385 -14.15 8.16 -8.06
N LYS A 386 -15.25 8.42 -8.79
CA LYS A 386 -15.22 8.68 -10.23
C LYS A 386 -14.88 10.14 -10.48
N THR A 387 -13.73 10.37 -11.11
CA THR A 387 -13.19 11.68 -11.44
C THR A 387 -12.94 11.82 -12.94
N SER A 388 -12.43 12.97 -13.38
CA SER A 388 -11.92 13.14 -14.75
C SER A 388 -10.73 12.22 -15.10
N TYR A 389 -10.13 11.55 -14.11
CA TYR A 389 -9.08 10.54 -14.29
C TYR A 389 -9.63 9.10 -14.27
N GLY A 390 -10.95 8.93 -14.23
CA GLY A 390 -11.61 7.64 -14.01
C GLY A 390 -11.84 7.35 -12.53
N TRP A 391 -12.03 6.07 -12.21
CA TRP A 391 -12.14 5.60 -10.83
C TRP A 391 -10.77 5.60 -10.17
N ILE A 392 -10.65 6.29 -9.04
CA ILE A 392 -9.43 6.35 -8.24
C ILE A 392 -9.75 5.96 -6.80
N GLU A 393 -8.86 5.18 -6.19
CA GLU A 393 -8.90 4.92 -4.75
C GLU A 393 -8.68 6.21 -3.97
N ILE A 394 -9.50 6.42 -2.94
CA ILE A 394 -9.36 7.53 -1.98
C ILE A 394 -9.35 7.06 -0.52
N VAL A 395 -9.79 5.83 -0.24
CA VAL A 395 -9.70 5.17 1.08
C VAL A 395 -9.54 3.66 0.87
N GLY A 396 -8.44 3.08 1.35
CA GLY A 396 -8.30 1.62 1.48
C GLY A 396 -8.83 1.12 2.82
N CYS A 397 -9.58 0.01 2.83
CA CYS A 397 -10.08 -0.66 4.03
C CYS A 397 -9.70 -2.13 4.00
N ALA A 398 -8.60 -2.47 4.69
CA ALA A 398 -7.99 -3.80 4.64
C ALA A 398 -8.12 -4.56 5.98
N ASP A 399 -8.38 -5.86 5.90
CA ASP A 399 -8.26 -6.79 7.02
C ASP A 399 -6.89 -7.46 6.97
N ARG A 400 -5.91 -6.93 7.71
CA ARG A 400 -4.50 -7.36 7.70
C ARG A 400 -4.19 -8.54 8.63
N SER A 401 -5.20 -9.16 9.23
CA SER A 401 -5.07 -10.21 10.24
C SER A 401 -4.04 -9.85 11.33
N CYS A 402 -3.07 -10.73 11.61
CA CYS A 402 -2.04 -10.54 12.63
C CYS A 402 -0.63 -10.30 12.04
N TYR A 403 -0.53 -10.05 10.73
CA TYR A 403 0.75 -10.04 10.01
C TYR A 403 1.77 -9.07 10.63
N ASP A 404 1.39 -7.80 10.77
CA ASP A 404 2.31 -6.74 11.22
C ASP A 404 2.83 -6.98 12.64
N LEU A 405 1.92 -7.28 13.59
CA LEU A 405 2.29 -7.59 14.98
C LEU A 405 3.17 -8.86 15.05
N SER A 406 2.91 -9.85 14.22
CA SER A 406 3.70 -11.09 14.18
C SER A 406 5.10 -10.86 13.60
N CYS A 407 5.22 -10.07 12.54
CA CYS A 407 6.51 -9.70 11.95
C CYS A 407 7.40 -8.98 12.95
N HIS A 408 6.87 -7.97 13.63
CA HIS A 408 7.60 -7.22 14.65
C HIS A 408 7.90 -8.06 15.88
N THR A 409 6.99 -8.93 16.32
CA THR A 409 7.24 -9.90 17.41
C THR A 409 8.43 -10.81 17.08
N ARG A 410 8.44 -11.41 15.88
CA ARG A 410 9.52 -12.33 15.46
C ARG A 410 10.87 -11.64 15.34
N ALA A 411 10.89 -10.41 14.84
CA ALA A 411 12.12 -9.64 14.63
C ALA A 411 12.70 -9.08 15.94
N THR A 412 11.86 -8.55 16.82
CA THR A 412 12.30 -7.90 18.06
C THR A 412 12.37 -8.83 19.27
N LYS A 413 11.76 -10.02 19.16
CA LYS A 413 11.54 -10.95 20.28
C LYS A 413 10.71 -10.35 21.43
N VAL A 414 9.96 -9.28 21.16
CA VAL A 414 9.01 -8.68 22.10
C VAL A 414 7.59 -9.15 21.74
N PRO A 415 6.88 -9.87 22.62
CA PRO A 415 5.53 -10.34 22.32
C PRO A 415 4.54 -9.18 22.22
N LEU A 416 3.88 -9.06 21.07
CA LEU A 416 2.79 -8.12 20.78
C LEU A 416 1.46 -8.87 20.70
N VAL A 417 0.96 -9.32 21.86
CA VAL A 417 -0.26 -10.12 21.97
C VAL A 417 -1.22 -9.50 22.99
N ALA A 418 -2.49 -9.82 22.87
CA ALA A 418 -3.49 -9.59 23.91
C ALA A 418 -3.79 -10.92 24.62
N GLU A 419 -4.18 -10.83 25.89
CA GLU A 419 -4.56 -11.99 26.70
C GLU A 419 -6.05 -11.91 26.99
N LYS A 420 -6.73 -13.05 26.94
CA LYS A 420 -8.15 -13.18 27.24
C LYS A 420 -8.33 -14.32 28.23
N LEU A 421 -8.93 -13.99 29.36
CA LEU A 421 -9.33 -14.99 30.36
C LEU A 421 -10.31 -15.98 29.73
N LEU A 422 -9.89 -17.24 29.61
CA LEU A 422 -10.78 -18.32 29.22
C LEU A 422 -11.59 -18.73 30.46
N LYS A 423 -12.90 -18.85 30.28
CA LYS A 423 -13.79 -19.37 31.34
C LYS A 423 -13.69 -20.89 31.51
N GLU A 424 -12.99 -21.57 30.60
CA GLU A 424 -12.91 -23.02 30.55
C GLU A 424 -11.47 -23.51 30.58
N ILE A 425 -11.31 -24.75 31.06
CA ILE A 425 -10.05 -25.49 31.07
C ILE A 425 -9.66 -25.79 29.63
N ALA A 426 -8.52 -25.25 29.17
CA ALA A 426 -8.00 -25.57 27.85
C ALA A 426 -7.20 -26.87 27.90
N ASN A 427 -7.45 -27.76 26.94
CA ASN A 427 -6.58 -28.91 26.70
C ASN A 427 -5.35 -28.38 25.95
N VAL A 428 -4.19 -28.36 26.61
CA VAL A 428 -2.93 -27.92 26.01
C VAL A 428 -2.15 -29.14 25.53
N VAL A 429 -1.71 -29.09 24.28
CA VAL A 429 -0.78 -30.05 23.68
C VAL A 429 0.57 -29.35 23.49
N GLN A 430 1.64 -29.89 24.08
CA GLN A 430 2.98 -29.32 23.93
C GLN A 430 4.05 -30.43 23.86
N PHE A 431 5.18 -30.12 23.25
CA PHE A 431 6.36 -30.96 23.37
C PHE A 431 6.95 -30.93 24.78
N GLU A 432 7.14 -32.10 25.37
CA GLU A 432 7.92 -32.31 26.58
C GLU A 432 9.34 -32.76 26.19
N ALA A 433 10.22 -31.77 26.05
CA ALA A 433 11.58 -31.98 25.60
C ALA A 433 12.48 -32.56 26.70
N ASN A 434 13.15 -33.68 26.41
CA ASN A 434 14.18 -34.27 27.26
C ASN A 434 15.49 -33.48 27.11
N LYS A 435 15.66 -32.47 27.96
CA LYS A 435 16.84 -31.59 27.96
C LYS A 435 18.15 -32.34 28.07
N GLY A 436 18.19 -33.49 28.75
CA GLY A 436 19.39 -34.31 28.90
C GLY A 436 19.80 -34.99 27.59
N ALA A 437 18.84 -35.57 26.88
CA ALA A 437 19.08 -36.21 25.59
C ALA A 437 19.46 -35.19 24.50
N ILE A 438 18.69 -34.10 24.41
CA ILE A 438 18.94 -33.00 23.45
C ILE A 438 20.29 -32.32 23.74
N GLY A 439 20.60 -32.08 25.01
CA GLY A 439 21.87 -31.49 25.43
C GLY A 439 23.08 -32.35 25.07
N LYS A 440 22.97 -33.68 25.21
CA LYS A 440 24.03 -34.62 24.79
C LYS A 440 24.21 -34.66 23.28
N ALA A 441 23.12 -34.64 22.51
CA ALA A 441 23.16 -34.71 21.06
C ALA A 441 23.69 -33.41 20.42
N TYR A 442 23.18 -32.25 20.86
CA TYR A 442 23.38 -30.98 20.16
C TYR A 442 24.30 -29.99 20.87
N LYS A 443 24.69 -30.25 22.12
CA LYS A 443 25.66 -29.45 22.90
C LYS A 443 25.30 -27.95 22.87
N LYS A 444 26.14 -27.12 22.24
CA LYS A 444 25.96 -25.67 22.14
C LYS A 444 24.69 -25.26 21.38
N ASP A 445 24.21 -26.12 20.48
CA ASP A 445 23.03 -25.86 19.65
C ASP A 445 21.74 -26.41 20.30
N ALA A 446 21.83 -27.09 21.44
CA ALA A 446 20.66 -27.60 22.17
C ALA A 446 19.67 -26.51 22.57
N LYS A 447 20.16 -25.29 22.84
CA LYS A 447 19.32 -24.14 23.16
C LYS A 447 18.38 -23.78 21.99
N LEU A 448 18.88 -23.81 20.76
CA LEU A 448 18.09 -23.51 19.55
C LEU A 448 16.96 -24.52 19.36
N VAL A 449 17.27 -25.80 19.55
CA VAL A 449 16.28 -26.89 19.47
C VAL A 449 15.19 -26.73 20.54
N LEU A 450 15.58 -26.41 21.78
CA LEU A 450 14.63 -26.23 22.88
C LEU A 450 13.73 -25.00 22.68
N GLU A 451 14.28 -23.89 22.20
CA GLU A 451 13.52 -22.67 21.90
C GLU A 451 12.53 -22.90 20.75
N TYR A 452 12.93 -23.67 19.72
CA TYR A 452 12.06 -24.04 18.62
C TYR A 452 10.88 -24.92 19.08
N LEU A 453 11.16 -26.00 19.81
CA LEU A 453 10.11 -26.93 20.27
C LEU A 453 9.11 -26.27 21.22
N ALA A 454 9.50 -25.19 21.91
CA ALA A 454 8.64 -24.47 22.85
C ALA A 454 7.59 -23.54 22.19
N ILE A 455 7.75 -23.23 20.91
CA ILE A 455 6.90 -22.28 20.18
C ILE A 455 6.03 -22.93 19.09
N CYS A 456 6.06 -24.26 18.98
CA CYS A 456 5.25 -25.01 18.02
C CYS A 456 3.76 -25.01 18.40
N ASP A 457 2.88 -24.89 17.40
CA ASP A 457 1.42 -25.01 17.58
C ASP A 457 0.94 -26.47 17.60
N GLU A 458 -0.31 -26.68 18.05
CA GLU A 458 -0.92 -28.01 18.23
C GLU A 458 -1.02 -28.83 16.93
N CYS A 459 -1.26 -28.19 15.79
CA CYS A 459 -1.38 -28.87 14.51
C CYS A 459 -0.03 -29.49 14.13
N TYR A 460 1.03 -28.68 14.23
CA TYR A 460 2.40 -29.15 13.99
C TYR A 460 2.82 -30.23 14.97
N ILE A 461 2.54 -30.08 16.27
CA ILE A 461 2.88 -31.09 17.29
C ILE A 461 2.20 -32.43 16.98
N SER A 462 0.93 -32.42 16.57
CA SER A 462 0.18 -33.63 16.25
C SER A 462 0.71 -34.34 15.00
N GLU A 463 1.09 -33.58 13.98
CA GLU A 463 1.73 -34.11 12.77
C GLU A 463 3.08 -34.76 13.12
N MET A 464 3.93 -34.06 13.88
CA MET A 464 5.22 -34.58 14.30
C MET A 464 5.10 -35.78 15.25
N GLU A 465 4.05 -35.86 16.07
CA GLU A 465 3.77 -37.05 16.88
C GLU A 465 3.47 -38.28 16.03
N THR A 466 2.77 -38.08 14.91
CA THR A 466 2.51 -39.14 13.94
C THR A 466 3.82 -39.56 13.27
N GLN A 467 4.65 -38.61 12.84
CA GLN A 467 5.97 -38.91 12.27
C GLN A 467 6.89 -39.62 13.27
N LEU A 468 6.93 -39.19 14.53
CA LEU A 468 7.62 -39.90 15.60
C LEU A 468 7.09 -41.32 15.71
N SER A 469 5.77 -41.51 15.75
CA SER A 469 5.16 -42.84 15.92
C SER A 469 5.51 -43.79 14.77
N GLU A 470 5.42 -43.33 13.52
CA GLU A 470 5.64 -44.11 12.30
C GLU A 470 7.12 -44.33 11.97
N LYS A 471 7.95 -43.27 12.05
CA LYS A 471 9.35 -43.26 11.58
C LYS A 471 10.38 -43.26 12.71
N GLY A 472 9.97 -42.97 13.94
CA GLY A 472 10.86 -42.86 15.10
C GLY A 472 11.51 -41.48 15.28
N GLU A 473 11.38 -40.61 14.30
CA GLU A 473 12.08 -39.33 14.22
C GLU A 473 11.40 -38.36 13.25
N PHE A 474 11.71 -37.07 13.41
CA PHE A 474 11.37 -36.00 12.46
C PHE A 474 12.52 -34.97 12.42
N THR A 475 12.45 -34.03 11.49
CA THR A 475 13.50 -33.02 11.31
C THR A 475 12.93 -31.62 11.48
N ILE A 476 13.64 -30.76 12.19
CA ILE A 476 13.33 -29.33 12.35
C ILE A 476 14.43 -28.47 11.77
N GLU A 477 14.08 -27.28 11.29
CA GLU A 477 15.03 -26.28 10.81
C GLU A 477 14.88 -24.96 11.58
N THR A 478 15.98 -24.46 12.12
CA THR A 478 15.99 -23.18 12.85
C THR A 478 17.37 -22.52 12.76
N GLU A 479 17.40 -21.18 12.62
CA GLU A 479 18.62 -20.38 12.46
C GLU A 479 19.56 -20.92 11.35
N GLY A 480 18.98 -21.40 10.24
CA GLY A 480 19.71 -21.94 9.09
C GLY A 480 20.38 -23.29 9.32
N LYS A 481 19.97 -24.02 10.37
CA LYS A 481 20.48 -25.35 10.72
C LYS A 481 19.36 -26.37 10.82
N THR A 482 19.68 -27.60 10.46
CA THR A 482 18.76 -28.75 10.46
C THR A 482 19.08 -29.68 11.64
N PHE A 483 18.05 -30.08 12.40
CA PHE A 483 18.17 -30.94 13.58
C PHE A 483 17.21 -32.12 13.51
N GLN A 484 17.66 -33.32 13.85
CA GLN A 484 16.87 -34.56 13.83
C GLN A 484 16.37 -34.89 15.25
N ILE A 485 15.06 -34.93 15.44
CA ILE A 485 14.45 -35.13 16.75
C ILE A 485 13.89 -36.54 16.82
N THR A 486 14.34 -37.32 17.80
CA THR A 486 13.92 -38.71 18.02
C THR A 486 12.97 -38.84 19.22
N LYS A 487 12.32 -40.00 19.37
CA LYS A 487 11.46 -40.32 20.52
C LYS A 487 12.14 -40.16 21.88
N ASP A 488 13.45 -40.38 21.96
CA ASP A 488 14.20 -40.25 23.22
C ASP A 488 14.42 -38.77 23.63
N MET A 489 14.31 -37.87 22.66
CA MET A 489 14.54 -36.44 22.81
C MET A 489 13.27 -35.66 23.13
N VAL A 490 12.11 -36.12 22.68
CA VAL A 490 10.85 -35.40 22.86
C VAL A 490 9.67 -36.35 23.00
N ASN A 491 8.80 -36.05 23.97
CA ASN A 491 7.48 -36.65 24.09
C ASN A 491 6.41 -35.60 23.83
N VAL A 492 5.20 -36.02 23.51
CA VAL A 492 4.05 -35.11 23.42
C VAL A 492 3.22 -35.24 24.69
N LYS A 493 2.98 -34.11 25.36
CA LYS A 493 2.20 -34.04 26.59
C LYS A 493 0.88 -33.34 26.32
N ARG A 494 -0.20 -34.02 26.69
CA ARG A 494 -1.56 -33.48 26.70
C ARG A 494 -2.00 -33.30 28.14
N PHE A 495 -2.35 -32.07 28.52
CA PHE A 495 -2.82 -31.79 29.87
C PHE A 495 -3.83 -30.66 29.88
N GLN A 496 -4.69 -30.71 30.88
CA GLN A 496 -5.64 -29.65 31.15
C GLN A 496 -4.95 -28.53 31.92
N LYS A 497 -4.92 -27.33 31.33
CA LYS A 497 -4.42 -26.14 32.00
C LYS A 497 -5.57 -25.15 32.12
N THR A 498 -5.83 -24.70 33.34
CA THR A 498 -6.59 -23.47 33.54
C THR A 498 -5.71 -22.34 33.01
N LEU A 499 -5.98 -21.92 31.78
CA LEU A 499 -5.37 -20.74 31.19
C LEU A 499 -6.14 -19.54 31.75
N HIS A 500 -5.53 -18.86 32.72
CA HIS A 500 -5.98 -17.55 33.16
C HIS A 500 -5.54 -16.51 32.14
#